data_AF-A0A397AMN9-F1
#
_entry.id   AF-A0A397AMN9-F1
#
_cell.length_a   1.000
_cell.length_b   1.000
_cell.length_c   1.000
_cell.angle_alpha   90.00
_cell.angle_beta   90.00
_cell.angle_gamma   90.00
#
_symmetry.space_group_name_H-M   'P 1'
#
loop_
_entity.id
_entity.type
_entity.pdbx_description
1 polymer ?
#
loop_
_entity_poly.entity_id
_entity_poly.type
_entity_poly.pdbx_seq_one_letter_code
_entity_poly.pdbx_strand_id
1 'polypeptide(L)'
;MANLKGGASKGGQKKKPGDFKRPKRKVGRKVVQSNVTNASIQSRRINMTEQSMLQDKSGAAVTHRNQTLQDILSKASHYNAHVRRDAMSSLKELIRLHPMTLVANIGLVLERLLQVMVDDEAIVREACVATWKDCFVSLASSHSEQVVVPFAQLILVYFCSGLTHLKPSVREDVLRHINAVLDIPAFALLLAGALSPEQCGRLLENFKDSISTKASTVHVKNSYSLFAEKAKVKQSQLQSSVLKARFFAVEVVHKLLQALDKVTTIAATGVHKNEPNLTSSTS
;
A
#
# COMPACT_ATOMS: atom_id res chain seq x y z
N MET A 1 82.92 -84.88 4.18
CA MET A 1 83.09 -83.77 3.22
C MET A 1 82.08 -82.68 3.53
N ALA A 2 82.56 -81.43 3.53
CA ALA A 2 81.86 -80.17 3.26
C ALA A 2 80.51 -79.83 3.93
N ASN A 3 80.62 -78.80 4.78
CA ASN A 3 79.62 -77.93 5.40
C ASN A 3 78.88 -77.06 4.36
N LEU A 4 77.63 -76.63 4.61
CA LEU A 4 77.04 -75.41 4.03
C LEU A 4 75.79 -74.94 4.84
N LYS A 5 76.00 -73.83 5.57
CA LYS A 5 75.12 -72.66 5.86
C LYS A 5 73.61 -72.91 6.01
N GLY A 6 72.94 -72.54 7.11
CA GLY A 6 72.92 -71.20 7.70
C GLY A 6 71.68 -70.44 7.22
N GLY A 7 70.71 -70.16 8.10
CA GLY A 7 69.49 -69.44 7.70
C GLY A 7 68.47 -69.13 8.80
N ALA A 8 68.69 -68.00 9.48
CA ALA A 8 67.71 -67.00 9.91
C ALA A 8 66.71 -67.27 11.06
N SER A 9 66.90 -66.44 12.09
CA SER A 9 65.91 -65.94 13.05
C SER A 9 64.57 -65.54 12.41
N LYS A 10 63.45 -66.00 13.00
CA LYS A 10 62.14 -65.36 12.83
C LYS A 10 61.66 -64.80 14.17
N GLY A 11 61.80 -63.48 14.30
CA GLY A 11 61.24 -62.69 15.38
C GLY A 11 59.74 -62.93 15.53
N GLY A 12 59.27 -62.89 16.78
CA GLY A 12 57.88 -63.09 17.15
C GLY A 12 56.97 -62.20 16.30
N GLN A 13 56.26 -62.82 15.37
CA GLN A 13 55.29 -62.13 14.53
C GLN A 13 54.23 -61.52 15.44
N LYS A 14 54.15 -60.18 15.46
CA LYS A 14 53.01 -59.46 16.02
C LYS A 14 51.76 -59.96 15.31
N LYS A 15 50.96 -60.77 16.03
CA LYS A 15 49.69 -61.29 15.54
C LYS A 15 48.87 -60.11 15.02
N LYS A 16 48.41 -60.22 13.77
CA LYS A 16 47.52 -59.23 13.14
C LYS A 16 46.37 -58.93 14.11
N PRO A 17 45.99 -57.66 14.33
CA PRO A 17 44.92 -57.36 15.27
C PRO A 17 43.68 -58.12 14.81
N GLY A 18 43.14 -58.97 15.69
CA GLY A 18 41.94 -59.74 15.39
C GLY A 18 40.82 -58.79 15.00
N ASP A 19 40.05 -59.21 14.00
CA ASP A 19 38.94 -58.47 13.40
C ASP A 19 37.88 -58.05 14.45
N PHE A 20 37.74 -58.85 15.50
CA PHE A 20 36.83 -58.59 16.61
C PHE A 20 37.58 -58.18 17.87
N LYS A 21 37.48 -56.90 18.23
CA LYS A 21 37.94 -56.38 19.52
C LYS A 21 36.76 -56.20 20.47
N ARG A 22 36.69 -57.02 21.52
CA ARG A 22 35.68 -56.85 22.58
C ARG A 22 36.09 -55.69 23.50
N PRO A 23 35.25 -54.65 23.65
CA PRO A 23 35.54 -53.56 24.57
C PRO A 23 35.71 -54.08 26.00
N LYS A 24 36.75 -53.64 26.71
CA LYS A 24 36.94 -54.00 28.13
C LYS A 24 35.75 -53.49 28.95
N ARG A 25 35.18 -54.37 29.78
CA ARG A 25 34.04 -54.03 30.65
C ARG A 25 34.49 -52.98 31.67
N LYS A 26 33.97 -51.76 31.56
CA LYS A 26 34.17 -50.70 32.55
C LYS A 26 33.03 -50.78 33.56
N VAL A 27 33.36 -50.83 34.85
CA VAL A 27 32.37 -50.87 35.93
C VAL A 27 31.49 -49.62 35.88
N GLY A 28 30.18 -49.77 36.11
CA GLY A 28 29.20 -48.67 36.11
C GLY A 28 28.69 -48.21 34.74
N ARG A 29 29.18 -48.71 33.60
CA ARG A 29 28.65 -48.40 32.26
C ARG A 29 28.04 -49.63 31.58
N LYS A 30 26.81 -49.48 31.07
CA LYS A 30 26.16 -50.51 30.26
C LYS A 30 26.87 -50.62 28.90
N VAL A 31 27.39 -51.81 28.61
CA VAL A 31 28.09 -52.08 27.34
C VAL A 31 27.04 -52.16 26.23
N VAL A 32 27.19 -51.33 25.19
CA VAL A 32 26.35 -51.39 23.99
C VAL A 32 26.72 -52.65 23.22
N GLN A 33 25.73 -53.49 22.95
CA GLN A 33 25.91 -54.72 22.17
C GLN A 33 26.26 -54.35 20.73
N SER A 34 27.27 -55.00 20.15
CA SER A 34 27.84 -54.64 18.84
C SER A 34 26.95 -55.00 17.65
N ASN A 35 25.92 -55.81 17.87
CA ASN A 35 24.95 -56.26 16.88
C ASN A 35 23.63 -55.46 16.95
N VAL A 36 23.59 -54.33 17.67
CA VAL A 36 22.40 -53.49 17.76
C VAL A 36 22.43 -52.42 16.69
N THR A 37 21.51 -52.56 15.73
CA THR A 37 21.23 -51.52 14.75
C THR A 37 20.55 -50.33 15.43
N ASN A 38 21.15 -49.14 15.35
CA ASN A 38 20.51 -47.93 15.85
C ASN A 38 19.42 -47.48 14.86
N ALA A 39 18.15 -47.59 15.27
CA ALA A 39 16.98 -47.21 14.47
C ALA A 39 16.51 -45.76 14.70
N SER A 40 17.36 -44.89 15.26
CA SER A 40 17.01 -43.48 15.45
C SER A 40 16.99 -42.71 14.12
N ILE A 41 15.83 -42.70 13.47
CA ILE A 41 15.59 -41.93 12.24
C ILE A 41 14.93 -40.61 12.62
N GLN A 42 15.59 -39.48 12.34
CA GLN A 42 15.00 -38.15 12.43
C GLN A 42 14.65 -37.67 11.03
N SER A 43 13.35 -37.54 10.74
CA SER A 43 12.87 -36.93 9.50
C SER A 43 12.32 -35.54 9.78
N ARG A 44 12.55 -34.61 8.84
CA ARG A 44 11.94 -33.27 8.84
C ARG A 44 11.04 -33.15 7.63
N ARG A 45 9.86 -32.56 7.83
CA ARG A 45 8.91 -32.30 6.74
C ARG A 45 9.40 -31.11 5.92
N ILE A 46 9.36 -31.24 4.59
CA ILE A 46 9.55 -30.12 3.67
C ILE A 46 8.25 -29.32 3.64
N ASN A 47 8.32 -28.03 3.96
CA ASN A 47 7.17 -27.14 3.84
C ASN A 47 7.30 -26.38 2.52
N MET A 48 6.35 -26.58 1.60
CA MET A 48 6.32 -25.92 0.30
C MET A 48 5.34 -24.75 0.38
N THR A 49 5.71 -23.60 -0.19
CA THR A 49 4.81 -22.46 -0.28
C THR A 49 3.64 -22.79 -1.21
N GLU A 50 2.43 -22.54 -0.75
CA GLU A 50 1.21 -22.75 -1.53
C GLU A 50 1.18 -21.80 -2.74
N GLN A 51 0.77 -22.33 -3.89
CA GLN A 51 0.56 -21.54 -5.10
C GLN A 51 -0.89 -21.07 -5.15
N SER A 52 -1.13 -19.78 -5.42
CA SER A 52 -2.47 -19.15 -5.42
C SER A 52 -3.53 -19.86 -6.29
N MET A 53 -3.09 -20.63 -7.29
CA MET A 53 -3.95 -21.46 -8.16
C MET A 53 -4.60 -22.66 -7.44
N LEU A 54 -3.96 -23.15 -6.38
CA LEU A 54 -4.37 -24.32 -5.61
C LEU A 54 -5.16 -23.96 -4.35
N GLN A 55 -5.29 -22.66 -4.06
CA GLN A 55 -6.04 -22.18 -2.91
C GLN A 55 -7.53 -22.26 -3.20
N ASP A 56 -8.30 -22.88 -2.30
CA ASP A 56 -9.76 -22.89 -2.41
C ASP A 56 -10.28 -21.46 -2.16
N LYS A 57 -10.80 -20.85 -3.22
CA LYS A 57 -11.40 -19.50 -3.22
C LYS A 57 -12.93 -19.57 -3.24
N SER A 58 -13.52 -20.74 -2.99
CA SER A 58 -14.97 -20.90 -2.93
C SER A 58 -15.58 -19.96 -1.88
N GLY A 59 -16.41 -19.01 -2.32
CA GLY A 59 -17.06 -18.00 -1.48
C GLY A 59 -16.29 -16.70 -1.26
N ALA A 60 -15.06 -16.56 -1.76
CA ALA A 60 -14.31 -15.30 -1.71
C ALA A 60 -14.67 -14.39 -2.90
N ALA A 61 -14.74 -13.08 -2.65
CA ALA A 61 -14.87 -12.09 -3.73
C ALA A 61 -13.60 -12.09 -4.59
N VAL A 62 -13.75 -12.43 -5.87
CA VAL A 62 -12.65 -12.55 -6.82
C VAL A 62 -12.91 -11.74 -8.08
N THR A 63 -11.83 -11.31 -8.73
CA THR A 63 -11.88 -10.72 -10.08
C THR A 63 -12.03 -11.81 -11.15
N HIS A 64 -12.22 -11.41 -12.42
CA HIS A 64 -12.24 -12.33 -13.56
C HIS A 64 -10.92 -13.12 -13.71
N ARG A 65 -9.83 -12.64 -13.12
CA ARG A 65 -8.53 -13.34 -13.05
C ARG A 65 -8.37 -14.20 -11.79
N ASN A 66 -9.45 -14.49 -11.08
CA ASN A 66 -9.46 -15.22 -9.81
C ASN A 66 -8.51 -14.64 -8.75
N GLN A 67 -8.38 -13.31 -8.68
CA GLN A 67 -7.55 -12.63 -7.69
C GLN A 67 -8.41 -12.17 -6.52
N THR A 68 -7.99 -12.51 -5.31
CA THR A 68 -8.61 -12.02 -4.08
C THR A 68 -8.15 -10.59 -3.78
N LEU A 69 -8.83 -9.91 -2.84
CA LEU A 69 -8.39 -8.59 -2.38
C LEU A 69 -6.94 -8.64 -1.86
N GLN A 70 -6.56 -9.64 -1.07
CA GLN A 70 -5.20 -9.77 -0.52
C GLN A 70 -4.15 -9.99 -1.62
N ASP A 71 -4.48 -10.79 -2.65
CA ASP A 71 -3.61 -10.96 -3.83
C ASP A 71 -3.38 -9.64 -4.57
N ILE A 72 -4.39 -8.77 -4.62
CA ILE A 72 -4.31 -7.47 -5.30
C ILE A 72 -3.51 -6.47 -4.45
N LEU A 73 -3.80 -6.38 -3.15
CA LEU A 73 -3.13 -5.46 -2.24
C LEU A 73 -1.63 -5.78 -2.11
N SER A 74 -1.24 -7.06 -2.16
CA SER A 74 0.18 -7.44 -2.16
C SER A 74 0.91 -7.00 -3.45
N LYS A 75 0.26 -7.12 -4.62
CA LYS A 75 0.81 -6.64 -5.90
C LYS A 75 0.92 -5.12 -5.99
N ALA A 76 0.14 -4.37 -5.21
CA ALA A 76 0.18 -2.91 -5.20
C ALA A 76 1.52 -2.33 -4.70
N SER A 77 2.36 -3.08 -3.96
CA SER A 77 3.72 -2.67 -3.56
C SER A 77 4.83 -3.36 -4.32
N HIS A 78 4.51 -3.97 -5.46
CA HIS A 78 5.52 -4.62 -6.27
C HIS A 78 6.51 -3.61 -6.86
N TYR A 79 7.79 -3.95 -6.97
CA TYR A 79 8.82 -3.04 -7.50
C TYR A 79 8.54 -2.61 -8.96
N ASN A 80 7.92 -3.49 -9.75
CA ASN A 80 7.54 -3.19 -11.14
C ASN A 80 6.26 -2.34 -11.23
N ALA A 81 6.37 -1.18 -11.87
CA ALA A 81 5.28 -0.22 -12.08
C ALA A 81 4.08 -0.79 -12.84
N HIS A 82 4.31 -1.61 -13.87
CA HIS A 82 3.22 -2.22 -14.64
C HIS A 82 2.39 -3.19 -13.79
N VAL A 83 3.05 -3.91 -12.87
CA VAL A 83 2.36 -4.80 -11.93
C VAL A 83 1.53 -3.99 -10.94
N ARG A 84 2.03 -2.86 -10.43
CA ARG A 84 1.26 -1.96 -9.55
C ARG A 84 0.05 -1.34 -10.25
N ARG A 85 0.23 -0.86 -11.48
CA ARG A 85 -0.87 -0.34 -12.32
C ARG A 85 -1.95 -1.41 -12.57
N ASP A 86 -1.53 -2.63 -12.89
CA ASP A 86 -2.47 -3.73 -13.12
C ASP A 86 -3.19 -4.12 -11.83
N ALA A 87 -2.52 -4.04 -10.67
CA ALA A 87 -3.17 -4.22 -9.37
C ALA A 87 -4.25 -3.16 -9.13
N MET A 88 -4.02 -1.89 -9.47
CA MET A 88 -5.05 -0.85 -9.35
C MET A 88 -6.24 -1.12 -10.29
N SER A 89 -5.98 -1.55 -11.52
CA SER A 89 -7.04 -1.95 -12.46
C SER A 89 -7.85 -3.15 -11.95
N SER A 90 -7.18 -4.17 -11.39
CA SER A 90 -7.84 -5.32 -10.76
C SER A 90 -8.66 -4.90 -9.53
N LEU A 91 -8.16 -3.96 -8.71
CA LEU A 91 -8.87 -3.44 -7.55
C LEU A 91 -10.16 -2.73 -7.97
N LYS A 92 -10.07 -1.89 -9.00
CA LYS A 92 -11.22 -1.22 -9.61
C LYS A 92 -12.28 -2.22 -10.10
N GLU A 93 -11.84 -3.27 -10.79
CA GLU A 93 -12.72 -4.37 -11.23
C GLU A 93 -13.41 -5.06 -10.04
N LEU A 94 -12.64 -5.42 -9.02
CA LEU A 94 -13.15 -6.10 -7.82
C LEU A 94 -14.23 -5.27 -7.12
N ILE A 95 -14.01 -3.96 -6.97
CA ILE A 95 -14.97 -3.04 -6.32
C ILE A 95 -16.29 -2.99 -7.07
N ARG A 96 -16.24 -2.99 -8.41
CA ARG A 96 -17.46 -2.97 -9.25
C ARG A 96 -18.25 -4.27 -9.14
N LEU A 97 -17.57 -5.41 -9.02
CA LEU A 97 -18.21 -6.72 -8.91
C LEU A 97 -18.74 -6.99 -7.49
N HIS A 98 -17.99 -6.58 -6.47
CA HIS A 98 -18.25 -6.92 -5.07
C HIS A 98 -18.12 -5.68 -4.15
N PRO A 99 -19.08 -4.75 -4.18
CA PRO A 99 -19.03 -3.51 -3.39
C PRO A 99 -19.00 -3.77 -1.87
N MET A 100 -19.66 -4.83 -1.39
CA MET A 100 -19.65 -5.17 0.05
C MET A 100 -18.26 -5.57 0.57
N THR A 101 -17.42 -6.15 -0.30
CA THR A 101 -16.03 -6.49 0.06
C THR A 101 -15.21 -5.24 0.32
N LEU A 102 -15.47 -4.14 -0.42
CA LEU A 102 -14.85 -2.85 -0.18
C LEU A 102 -15.25 -2.29 1.19
N VAL A 103 -16.55 -2.29 1.51
CA VAL A 103 -17.06 -1.78 2.78
C VAL A 103 -16.42 -2.51 3.97
N ALA A 104 -16.34 -3.85 3.90
CA ALA A 104 -15.76 -4.66 4.96
C ALA A 104 -14.24 -4.46 5.17
N ASN A 105 -13.51 -4.08 4.11
CA ASN A 105 -12.05 -3.99 4.12
C ASN A 105 -11.53 -2.59 3.81
N ILE A 106 -12.34 -1.55 4.04
CA ILE A 106 -12.04 -0.19 3.59
C ILE A 106 -10.73 0.34 4.15
N GLY A 107 -10.38 0.01 5.40
CA GLY A 107 -9.13 0.46 6.01
C GLY A 107 -7.90 -0.04 5.25
N LEU A 108 -7.87 -1.32 4.89
CA LEU A 108 -6.78 -1.92 4.11
C LEU A 108 -6.72 -1.33 2.70
N VAL A 109 -7.87 -1.06 2.08
CA VAL A 109 -7.94 -0.48 0.74
C VAL A 109 -7.45 0.97 0.75
N LEU A 110 -7.91 1.79 1.70
CA LEU A 110 -7.53 3.19 1.83
C LEU A 110 -6.05 3.34 2.15
N GLU A 111 -5.50 2.55 3.08
CA GLU A 111 -4.07 2.57 3.40
C GLU A 111 -3.22 2.37 2.13
N ARG A 112 -3.61 1.41 1.29
CA ARG A 112 -2.88 1.09 0.07
C ARG A 112 -3.09 2.13 -1.03
N LEU A 113 -4.32 2.64 -1.23
CA LEU A 113 -4.58 3.70 -2.20
C LEU A 113 -3.85 5.00 -1.85
N LEU A 114 -3.81 5.38 -0.56
CA LEU A 114 -3.10 6.58 -0.11
C LEU A 114 -1.58 6.47 -0.31
N GLN A 115 -0.99 5.28 -0.14
CA GLN A 115 0.41 5.04 -0.49
C GLN A 115 0.66 5.14 -2.00
N VAL A 116 -0.22 4.58 -2.83
CA VAL A 116 -0.09 4.59 -4.30
C VAL A 116 -0.37 5.98 -4.90
N MET A 117 -1.13 6.83 -4.22
CA MET A 117 -1.39 8.22 -4.63
C MET A 117 -0.11 9.02 -4.85
N VAL A 118 0.94 8.76 -4.05
CA VAL A 118 2.25 9.42 -4.10
C VAL A 118 3.33 8.57 -4.80
N ASP A 119 2.93 7.61 -5.64
CA ASP A 119 3.86 6.76 -6.39
C ASP A 119 4.74 7.56 -7.37
N ASP A 120 5.95 7.10 -7.61
CA ASP A 120 6.89 7.74 -8.53
C ASP A 120 6.42 7.73 -9.99
N GLU A 121 5.69 6.69 -10.38
CA GLU A 121 5.34 6.39 -11.76
C GLU A 121 3.97 6.95 -12.15
N ALA A 122 3.92 7.76 -13.21
CA ALA A 122 2.69 8.44 -13.64
C ALA A 122 1.57 7.45 -14.04
N ILE A 123 1.93 6.33 -14.67
CA ILE A 123 0.97 5.31 -15.09
C ILE A 123 0.24 4.67 -13.90
N VAL A 124 0.91 4.58 -12.75
CA VAL A 124 0.34 3.98 -11.54
C VAL A 124 -0.57 5.01 -10.85
N ARG A 125 -0.11 6.26 -10.74
CA ARG A 125 -0.92 7.35 -10.17
C ARG A 125 -2.20 7.61 -10.95
N GLU A 126 -2.16 7.55 -12.28
CA GLU A 126 -3.36 7.72 -13.10
C GLU A 126 -4.38 6.58 -12.90
N ALA A 127 -3.91 5.33 -12.81
CA ALA A 127 -4.77 4.20 -12.46
C ALA A 127 -5.33 4.33 -11.03
N CYS A 128 -4.55 4.89 -10.10
CA CYS A 128 -4.96 5.18 -8.73
C CYS A 128 -6.10 6.21 -8.68
N VAL A 129 -5.99 7.33 -9.40
CA VAL A 129 -7.07 8.34 -9.48
C VAL A 129 -8.38 7.70 -9.94
N ALA A 130 -8.33 6.87 -10.99
CA ALA A 130 -9.52 6.21 -11.52
C ALA A 130 -10.12 5.20 -10.53
N THR A 131 -9.27 4.45 -9.81
CA THR A 131 -9.69 3.48 -8.80
C THR A 131 -10.26 4.16 -7.56
N TRP A 132 -9.62 5.25 -7.12
CA TRP A 132 -10.05 6.11 -6.03
C TRP A 132 -11.45 6.64 -6.30
N LYS A 133 -11.69 7.24 -7.46
CA LYS A 133 -13.02 7.73 -7.85
C LYS A 133 -14.09 6.63 -7.78
N ASP A 134 -13.80 5.46 -8.33
CA ASP A 134 -14.73 4.32 -8.31
C ASP A 134 -14.99 3.80 -6.89
N CYS A 135 -14.00 3.84 -5.98
CA CYS A 135 -14.20 3.49 -4.56
C CYS A 135 -15.27 4.37 -3.93
N PHE A 136 -15.14 5.69 -4.03
CA PHE A 136 -16.08 6.62 -3.41
C PHE A 136 -17.45 6.56 -4.08
N VAL A 137 -17.52 6.40 -5.42
CA VAL A 137 -18.81 6.20 -6.11
C VAL A 137 -19.51 4.92 -5.65
N SER A 138 -18.76 3.82 -5.48
CA SER A 138 -19.29 2.55 -4.99
C SER A 138 -19.80 2.66 -3.54
N LEU A 139 -19.06 3.33 -2.67
CA LEU A 139 -19.47 3.57 -1.28
C LEU A 139 -20.71 4.44 -1.17
N ALA A 140 -20.81 5.50 -1.97
CA ALA A 140 -21.99 6.36 -2.03
C ALA A 140 -23.22 5.59 -2.54
N SER A 141 -23.04 4.78 -3.59
CA SER A 141 -24.13 3.95 -4.14
C SER A 141 -24.63 2.91 -3.12
N SER A 142 -23.73 2.44 -2.26
CA SER A 142 -24.02 1.47 -1.18
C SER A 142 -24.45 2.14 0.13
N HIS A 143 -24.64 3.47 0.16
CA HIS A 143 -25.03 4.24 1.35
C HIS A 143 -24.16 3.95 2.58
N SER A 144 -22.85 3.75 2.35
CA SER A 144 -21.88 3.28 3.35
C SER A 144 -20.80 4.32 3.62
N GLU A 145 -21.10 5.62 3.55
CA GLU A 145 -20.13 6.70 3.68
C GLU A 145 -19.51 6.77 5.09
N GLN A 146 -20.25 6.33 6.11
CA GLN A 146 -19.84 6.34 7.51
C GLN A 146 -18.57 5.53 7.79
N VAL A 147 -18.27 4.51 6.96
CA VAL A 147 -17.09 3.67 7.14
C VAL A 147 -15.78 4.41 6.87
N VAL A 148 -15.84 5.57 6.19
CA VAL A 148 -14.67 6.41 5.87
C VAL A 148 -14.34 7.38 7.00
N VAL A 149 -15.30 7.70 7.88
CA VAL A 149 -15.14 8.68 8.97
C VAL A 149 -13.86 8.46 9.81
N PRO A 150 -13.53 7.24 10.27
CA PRO A 150 -12.33 7.01 11.08
C PRO A 150 -11.02 7.31 10.34
N PHE A 151 -11.04 7.28 9.00
CA PHE A 151 -9.88 7.46 8.14
C PHE A 151 -9.76 8.90 7.59
N ALA A 152 -10.72 9.78 7.88
CA ALA A 152 -10.73 11.14 7.35
C ALA A 152 -9.44 11.93 7.69
N GLN A 153 -8.94 11.77 8.92
CA GLN A 153 -7.68 12.38 9.35
C GLN A 153 -6.47 11.84 8.57
N LEU A 154 -6.44 10.53 8.33
CA LEU A 154 -5.38 9.89 7.55
C LEU A 154 -5.38 10.42 6.11
N ILE A 155 -6.55 10.47 5.48
CA ILE A 155 -6.73 11.01 4.12
C ILE A 155 -6.21 12.47 4.05
N LEU A 156 -6.57 13.30 5.04
CA LEU A 156 -6.17 14.70 5.09
C LEU A 156 -4.64 14.88 5.24
N VAL A 157 -3.99 14.05 6.06
CA VAL A 157 -2.53 14.08 6.20
C VAL A 157 -1.85 13.74 4.88
N TYR A 158 -2.33 12.71 4.18
CA TYR A 158 -1.82 12.32 2.86
C TYR A 158 -2.08 13.40 1.80
N PHE A 159 -3.22 14.08 1.82
CA PHE A 159 -3.49 15.21 0.94
C PHE A 159 -2.54 16.38 1.21
N CYS A 160 -2.34 16.76 2.48
CA CYS A 160 -1.37 17.79 2.83
C CYS A 160 0.04 17.43 2.35
N SER A 161 0.50 16.21 2.63
CA SER A 161 1.82 15.72 2.21
C SER A 161 1.95 15.67 0.68
N GLY A 162 0.90 15.26 -0.02
CA GLY A 162 0.86 15.14 -1.47
C GLY A 162 0.87 16.50 -2.18
N LEU A 163 0.16 17.49 -1.63
CA LEU A 163 0.15 18.86 -2.15
C LEU A 163 1.50 19.57 -1.97
N THR A 164 2.31 19.18 -0.99
CA THR A 164 3.67 19.72 -0.79
C THR A 164 4.76 18.82 -1.39
N HIS A 165 4.41 17.83 -2.20
CA HIS A 165 5.37 16.89 -2.76
C HIS A 165 6.34 17.56 -3.73
N LEU A 166 7.60 17.10 -3.78
CA LEU A 166 8.66 17.69 -4.62
C LEU A 166 8.29 17.70 -6.11
N LYS A 167 7.75 16.58 -6.61
CA LYS A 167 7.34 16.41 -8.02
C LYS A 167 6.01 17.14 -8.29
N PRO A 168 5.96 18.12 -9.22
CA PRO A 168 4.73 18.83 -9.56
C PRO A 168 3.60 17.92 -10.08
N SER A 169 3.95 16.89 -10.86
CA SER A 169 2.98 15.92 -11.36
C SER A 169 2.24 15.17 -10.25
N VAL A 170 2.92 14.86 -9.15
CA VAL A 170 2.28 14.24 -7.97
C VAL A 170 1.32 15.22 -7.30
N ARG A 171 1.69 16.51 -7.19
CA ARG A 171 0.80 17.54 -6.63
C ARG A 171 -0.48 17.68 -7.46
N GLU A 172 -0.34 17.71 -8.79
CA GLU A 172 -1.48 17.74 -9.72
C GLU A 172 -2.37 16.50 -9.57
N ASP A 173 -1.78 15.31 -9.41
CA ASP A 173 -2.53 14.07 -9.22
C ASP A 173 -3.28 14.05 -7.88
N VAL A 174 -2.67 14.55 -6.81
CA VAL A 174 -3.32 14.69 -5.51
C VAL A 174 -4.51 15.65 -5.58
N LEU A 175 -4.40 16.75 -6.33
CA LEU A 175 -5.56 17.63 -6.61
C LEU A 175 -6.71 16.87 -7.28
N ARG A 176 -6.40 15.95 -8.22
CA ARG A 176 -7.43 15.10 -8.83
C ARG A 176 -8.09 14.16 -7.83
N HIS A 177 -7.34 13.62 -6.86
CA HIS A 177 -7.91 12.79 -5.78
C HIS A 177 -8.81 13.61 -4.86
N ILE A 178 -8.39 14.81 -4.45
CA ILE A 178 -9.21 15.73 -3.63
C ILE A 178 -10.49 16.08 -4.37
N ASN A 179 -10.39 16.47 -5.66
CA ASN A 179 -11.55 16.79 -6.47
C ASN A 179 -12.53 15.60 -6.54
N ALA A 180 -12.05 14.38 -6.72
CA ALA A 180 -12.90 13.19 -6.79
C ALA A 180 -13.68 12.92 -5.50
N VAL A 181 -13.12 13.25 -4.33
CA VAL A 181 -13.84 13.18 -3.04
C VAL A 181 -14.89 14.30 -2.95
N LEU A 182 -14.50 15.52 -3.33
CA LEU A 182 -15.38 16.71 -3.24
C LEU A 182 -16.53 16.69 -4.27
N ASP A 183 -16.36 15.99 -5.40
CA ASP A 183 -17.42 15.82 -6.41
C ASP A 183 -18.63 15.03 -5.86
N ILE A 184 -18.46 14.26 -4.77
CA ILE A 184 -19.53 13.49 -4.14
C ILE A 184 -20.00 14.22 -2.88
N PRO A 185 -21.24 14.74 -2.83
CA PRO A 185 -21.70 15.63 -1.74
C PRO A 185 -21.54 15.04 -0.34
N ALA A 186 -21.84 13.75 -0.15
CA ALA A 186 -21.74 13.10 1.16
C ALA A 186 -20.29 13.08 1.69
N PHE A 187 -19.31 12.78 0.83
CA PHE A 187 -17.90 12.78 1.21
C PHE A 187 -17.32 14.19 1.31
N ALA A 188 -17.81 15.14 0.53
CA ALA A 188 -17.45 16.55 0.67
C ALA A 188 -17.81 17.08 2.06
N LEU A 189 -19.04 16.78 2.53
CA LEU A 189 -19.49 17.15 3.87
C LEU A 189 -18.73 16.40 4.97
N LEU A 190 -18.45 15.11 4.78
CA LEU A 190 -17.66 14.31 5.73
C LEU A 190 -16.25 14.88 5.89
N LEU A 191 -15.57 15.16 4.78
CA LEU A 191 -14.24 15.74 4.80
C LEU A 191 -14.27 17.10 5.48
N ALA A 192 -15.16 18.00 5.04
CA ALA A 192 -15.31 19.33 5.62
C ALA A 192 -15.63 19.30 7.13
N GLY A 193 -16.49 18.39 7.58
CA GLY A 193 -16.81 18.21 9.00
C GLY A 193 -15.68 17.60 9.83
N ALA A 194 -14.75 16.87 9.21
CA ALA A 194 -13.58 16.31 9.88
C ALA A 194 -12.42 17.32 10.01
N LEU A 195 -12.45 18.44 9.28
CA LEU A 195 -11.39 19.44 9.30
C LEU A 195 -11.51 20.32 10.56
N SER A 196 -10.47 20.31 11.40
CA SER A 196 -10.31 21.39 12.39
C SER A 196 -9.93 22.71 11.70
N PRO A 197 -10.16 23.88 12.33
CA PRO A 197 -9.80 25.17 11.75
C PRO A 197 -8.31 25.29 11.38
N GLU A 198 -7.43 24.73 12.21
CA GLU A 198 -5.98 24.70 11.97
C GLU A 198 -5.63 23.85 10.75
N GLN A 199 -6.23 22.68 10.62
CA GLN A 199 -6.00 21.79 9.48
C GLN A 199 -6.58 22.36 8.19
N CYS A 200 -7.71 23.06 8.26
CA CYS A 200 -8.26 23.81 7.14
C CYS A 200 -7.28 24.90 6.68
N GLY A 201 -6.75 25.70 7.62
CA GLY A 201 -5.74 26.72 7.33
C GLY A 201 -4.52 26.12 6.63
N ARG A 202 -3.95 25.04 7.19
CA ARG A 202 -2.81 24.33 6.62
C ARG A 202 -3.11 23.76 5.22
N LEU A 203 -4.28 23.19 5.01
CA LEU A 203 -4.68 22.65 3.72
C LEU A 203 -4.77 23.77 2.67
N LEU A 204 -5.38 24.91 3.01
CA LEU A 204 -5.46 26.10 2.14
C LEU A 204 -4.09 26.69 1.84
N GLU A 205 -3.18 26.71 2.81
CA GLU A 205 -1.78 27.10 2.58
C GLU A 205 -1.09 26.18 1.56
N ASN A 206 -1.31 24.87 1.64
CA ASN A 206 -0.72 23.91 0.70
C ASN A 206 -1.25 24.09 -0.73
N PHE A 207 -2.48 24.59 -0.91
CA PHE A 207 -3.02 24.94 -2.24
C PHE A 207 -2.34 26.16 -2.86
N LYS A 208 -1.74 27.06 -2.06
CA LYS A 208 -1.14 28.31 -2.51
C LYS A 208 -0.08 28.08 -3.59
N ASP A 209 0.76 27.08 -3.42
CA ASP A 209 1.83 26.78 -4.38
C ASP A 209 1.29 26.25 -5.72
N SER A 210 0.17 25.54 -5.69
CA SER A 210 -0.51 25.05 -6.90
C SER A 210 -1.23 26.17 -7.67
N ILE A 211 -1.64 27.24 -6.97
CA ILE A 211 -2.35 28.39 -7.56
C ILE A 211 -1.37 29.48 -8.00
N SER A 212 -0.26 29.64 -7.26
CA SER A 212 0.71 30.72 -7.43
C SER A 212 1.35 30.74 -8.81
N THR A 213 1.62 31.97 -9.28
CA THR A 213 2.30 32.23 -10.55
C THR A 213 3.81 32.00 -10.50
N LYS A 214 4.40 32.03 -9.30
CA LYS A 214 5.84 31.87 -9.10
C LYS A 214 6.21 30.43 -9.40
N ALA A 215 7.03 30.22 -10.43
CA ALA A 215 7.56 28.91 -10.76
C ALA A 215 8.41 28.40 -9.59
N SER A 216 7.92 27.41 -8.84
CA SER A 216 8.70 26.72 -7.80
C SER A 216 9.83 25.84 -8.35
N THR A 217 10.14 25.96 -9.66
CA THR A 217 11.31 25.33 -10.26
C THR A 217 12.50 26.26 -10.12
N VAL A 218 13.49 25.86 -9.32
CA VAL A 218 14.85 26.39 -9.44
C VAL A 218 15.28 26.21 -10.89
N HIS A 219 15.21 27.29 -11.67
CA HIS A 219 15.65 27.30 -13.05
C HIS A 219 17.18 27.27 -13.03
N VAL A 220 17.77 26.09 -13.00
CA VAL A 220 19.21 25.93 -13.28
C VAL A 220 19.38 26.18 -14.77
N LYS A 221 19.74 27.42 -15.13
CA LYS A 221 20.13 27.77 -16.50
C LYS A 221 21.46 27.07 -16.77
N ASN A 222 21.42 25.94 -17.47
CA ASN A 222 22.62 25.33 -18.01
C ASN A 222 22.90 25.91 -19.40
N SER A 223 24.18 26.09 -19.74
CA SER A 223 24.68 26.90 -20.87
C SER A 223 24.21 26.48 -22.27
N TYR A 224 23.48 25.36 -22.39
CA TYR A 224 22.91 24.85 -23.64
C TYR A 224 21.52 25.39 -23.99
N SER A 225 20.86 26.16 -23.11
CA SER A 225 19.47 26.63 -23.33
C SER A 225 19.31 27.74 -24.38
N LEU A 226 20.38 28.17 -25.05
CA LEU A 226 20.37 29.27 -26.03
C LEU A 226 19.97 28.84 -27.45
N PHE A 227 19.83 27.54 -27.72
CA PHE A 227 19.56 27.01 -29.08
C PHE A 227 18.11 26.56 -29.35
N ALA A 228 17.13 26.92 -28.50
CA ALA A 228 15.77 26.39 -28.59
C ALA A 228 14.76 27.32 -29.30
N GLU A 229 15.01 27.70 -30.55
CA GLU A 229 14.08 28.53 -31.34
C GLU A 229 12.83 27.77 -31.84
N LYS A 230 12.85 26.42 -31.80
CA LYS A 230 11.70 25.54 -32.10
C LYS A 230 10.67 25.45 -30.95
N ALA A 231 10.79 26.29 -29.90
CA ALA A 231 10.03 26.17 -28.67
C ALA A 231 8.69 26.93 -28.63
N LYS A 232 8.42 27.91 -29.50
CA LYS A 232 7.25 28.81 -29.34
C LYS A 232 5.88 28.11 -29.29
N VAL A 233 5.62 27.11 -30.14
CA VAL A 233 4.34 26.36 -30.15
C VAL A 233 4.23 25.40 -28.97
N LYS A 234 5.32 24.72 -28.59
CA LYS A 234 5.34 23.89 -27.37
C LYS A 234 5.23 24.74 -26.11
N GLN A 235 5.80 25.94 -26.11
CA GLN A 235 5.78 26.88 -24.99
C GLN A 235 4.38 27.48 -24.79
N SER A 236 3.65 27.83 -25.86
CA SER A 236 2.25 28.27 -25.73
C SER A 236 1.31 27.14 -25.28
N GLN A 237 1.52 25.92 -25.77
CA GLN A 237 0.80 24.73 -25.29
C GLN A 237 1.09 24.44 -23.81
N LEU A 238 2.35 24.55 -23.38
CA LEU A 238 2.77 24.36 -21.99
C LEU A 238 2.20 25.47 -21.08
N GLN A 239 2.12 26.71 -21.57
CA GLN A 239 1.48 27.80 -20.83
C GLN A 239 -0.04 27.57 -20.67
N SER A 240 -0.71 27.06 -21.71
CA SER A 240 -2.13 26.68 -21.62
C SER A 240 -2.35 25.54 -20.64
N SER A 241 -1.51 24.51 -20.62
CA SER A 241 -1.64 23.39 -19.67
C SER A 241 -1.40 23.83 -18.23
N VAL A 242 -0.40 24.68 -17.98
CA VAL A 242 -0.15 25.26 -16.65
C VAL A 242 -1.35 26.09 -16.18
N LEU A 243 -1.93 26.89 -17.07
CA LEU A 243 -3.08 27.71 -16.73
C LEU A 243 -4.32 26.84 -16.42
N LYS A 244 -4.54 25.76 -17.19
CA LYS A 244 -5.61 24.78 -16.92
C LYS A 244 -5.43 24.11 -15.56
N ALA A 245 -4.22 23.70 -15.21
CA ALA A 245 -3.92 23.11 -13.89
C ALA A 245 -4.22 24.09 -12.75
N ARG A 246 -3.90 25.37 -12.93
CA ARG A 246 -4.21 26.42 -11.94
C ARG A 246 -5.70 26.67 -11.78
N PHE A 247 -6.45 26.78 -12.89
CA PHE A 247 -7.90 26.90 -12.84
C PHE A 247 -8.54 25.71 -12.13
N PHE A 248 -8.04 24.50 -12.41
CA PHE A 248 -8.48 23.29 -11.72
C PHE A 248 -8.19 23.36 -10.21
N ALA A 249 -7.01 23.82 -9.79
CA ALA A 249 -6.71 24.00 -8.37
C ALA A 249 -7.68 25.00 -7.69
N VAL A 250 -8.00 26.11 -8.36
CA VAL A 250 -8.98 27.09 -7.85
C VAL A 250 -10.38 26.49 -7.77
N GLU A 251 -10.79 25.69 -8.76
CA GLU A 251 -12.08 24.98 -8.75
C GLU A 251 -12.17 24.02 -7.54
N VAL A 252 -11.11 23.26 -7.27
CA VAL A 252 -11.04 22.34 -6.12
C VAL A 252 -11.16 23.10 -4.81
N VAL A 253 -10.45 24.23 -4.66
CA VAL A 253 -10.57 25.09 -3.47
C VAL A 253 -11.98 25.65 -3.33
N HIS A 254 -12.60 26.07 -4.43
CA HIS A 254 -13.97 26.57 -4.41
C HIS A 254 -14.97 25.50 -3.91
N LYS A 255 -14.86 24.26 -4.42
CA LYS A 255 -15.69 23.14 -3.94
C LYS A 255 -15.47 22.86 -2.45
N LEU A 256 -14.23 22.93 -1.98
CA LEU A 256 -13.92 22.76 -0.56
C LEU A 256 -14.56 23.85 0.30
N LEU A 257 -14.46 25.11 -0.10
CA LEU A 257 -15.08 26.24 0.60
C LEU A 257 -16.62 26.13 0.62
N GLN A 258 -17.23 25.70 -0.49
CA GLN A 258 -18.67 25.43 -0.53
C GLN A 258 -19.07 24.30 0.43
N ALA A 259 -18.26 23.25 0.57
CA ALA A 259 -18.53 22.17 1.51
C ALA A 259 -18.41 22.65 2.97
N LEU A 260 -17.42 23.48 3.28
CA LEU A 260 -17.24 24.08 4.60
C LEU A 260 -18.41 25.00 4.97
N ASP A 261 -18.88 25.84 4.05
CA ASP A 261 -20.05 26.71 4.25
C ASP A 261 -21.35 25.91 4.49
N LYS A 262 -21.51 24.78 3.81
CA LYS A 262 -22.63 23.87 4.07
C LYS A 262 -22.55 23.24 5.46
N VAL A 263 -21.36 22.88 5.94
CA VAL A 263 -21.19 22.32 7.28
C VAL A 263 -21.50 23.37 8.36
N THR A 264 -21.06 24.62 8.19
CA THR A 264 -21.34 25.70 9.16
C THR A 264 -22.83 26.05 9.20
N THR A 265 -23.51 26.08 8.05
CA THR A 265 -24.97 26.31 7.99
C THR A 265 -25.79 25.16 8.59
N ILE A 266 -25.37 23.91 8.38
CA ILE A 266 -25.98 22.75 9.06
C ILE A 266 -25.79 22.83 10.58
N ALA A 267 -24.58 23.21 11.05
CA ALA A 267 -24.33 23.40 12.46
C ALA A 267 -25.20 24.52 13.08
N ALA A 268 -25.35 25.66 12.39
CA ALA A 268 -26.18 26.77 12.85
C ALA A 268 -27.68 26.43 12.92
N THR A 269 -28.19 25.64 11.97
CA THR A 269 -29.60 25.22 11.95
C THR A 269 -29.92 24.09 12.94
N GLY A 270 -28.94 23.25 13.30
CA GLY A 270 -29.08 22.20 14.30
C GLY A 270 -29.21 22.72 15.75
N VAL A 271 -28.64 23.88 16.05
CA VAL A 271 -28.70 24.49 17.40
C VAL A 271 -30.12 24.99 17.74
N HIS A 272 -30.92 25.38 16.76
CA HIS A 272 -32.28 25.89 16.99
C HIS A 272 -33.36 24.82 17.27
N LYS A 273 -33.05 23.53 17.16
CA LYS A 273 -34.03 22.44 17.42
C LYS A 273 -33.95 21.81 18.81
N ASN A 274 -32.97 22.19 19.64
CA ASN A 274 -32.73 21.59 20.96
C ASN A 274 -32.92 22.60 22.12
N GLU A 275 -33.98 23.42 22.11
CA GLU A 275 -34.49 24.02 23.35
C GLU A 275 -35.66 23.17 23.89
N PRO A 276 -35.60 22.67 25.13
CA PRO A 276 -36.70 21.93 25.73
C PRO A 276 -37.80 22.92 26.11
N ASN A 277 -38.98 22.78 25.50
CA ASN A 277 -40.22 23.34 26.03
C ASN A 277 -40.55 22.66 27.36
N LEU A 278 -40.03 23.21 28.46
CA LEU A 278 -40.54 22.97 29.80
C LEU A 278 -41.17 24.28 30.31
N THR A 279 -42.43 24.51 29.92
CA THR A 279 -43.29 25.46 30.62
C THR A 279 -44.58 24.75 31.05
N SER A 280 -44.72 24.69 32.38
CA SER A 280 -45.97 24.79 33.15
C SER A 280 -47.17 23.89 32.82
N SER A 281 -47.45 22.95 33.72
CA SER A 281 -48.83 22.73 34.19
C SER A 281 -48.84 22.59 35.72
N THR A 282 -49.03 23.73 36.38
CA THR A 282 -49.65 23.81 37.71
C THR A 282 -51.06 24.30 37.48
N SER A 283 -52.05 23.43 37.73
CA SER A 283 -53.42 23.71 38.20
C SER A 283 -54.15 22.38 38.27
#